data_AF-A0A6V7LFY2-F1
#
_entry.id   AF-A0A6V7LFY2-F1
#
_cell.length_a   1.000
_cell.length_b   1.000
_cell.length_c   1.000
_cell.angle_alpha   90.00
_cell.angle_beta   90.00
_cell.angle_gamma   90.00
#
_symmetry.space_group_name_H-M   'P 1'
#
loop_
_entity.id
_entity.type
_entity.pdbx_description
1 polymer ?
#
loop_
_entity_poly.entity_id
_entity_poly.type
_entity_poly.pdbx_seq_one_letter_code
_entity_poly.pdbx_strand_id
1 'polypeptide(L)'
;AYFEDVETLSQLMEKQIRLVLSRTLNTVRKEPTVIVTALRIIEREEKADHFALERHRQSGFMPPGRPKKWKDMAMKVLETSVGERIEGTRVDDRKTNKMWLVRFLELTRQLILEDLRVVKTLCGPCFPPKYDIVNKFVKMYHGSLSLYLKELIVGGLEGNEYVSLLAWIMNTYTGPELMGHPELNVDTTAIGPLLSPEILNDLQDKYLRNMSQNYEDWMKKTVETEKVEWWSGTLNESSTQDTYYHTSAPVIIFQMIDQNLQVTKTISTELTARALVVCIEQLMKYGLMYRQAILEFKARHFEDRSQ
;
A
#
# COMPACT_ATOMS: atom_id res chain seq x y z
N ALA A 1 -51.17 -5.84 10.55
CA ALA A 1 -51.55 -4.42 10.79
C ALA A 1 -52.01 -3.78 9.48
N TYR A 2 -52.92 -2.81 9.45
CA TYR A 2 -53.54 -2.30 8.19
C TYR A 2 -52.55 -1.75 7.13
N PHE A 3 -51.32 -1.40 7.53
CA PHE A 3 -50.27 -0.86 6.64
C PHE A 3 -49.04 -1.78 6.49
N GLU A 4 -49.14 -3.05 6.86
CA GLU A 4 -48.02 -4.01 6.84
C GLU A 4 -47.50 -4.28 5.42
N ASP A 5 -48.39 -4.32 4.43
CA ASP A 5 -48.01 -4.48 3.02
C ASP A 5 -47.20 -3.30 2.48
N VAL A 6 -47.47 -2.08 2.97
CA VAL A 6 -46.74 -0.86 2.60
C VAL A 6 -45.32 -0.88 3.16
N GLU A 7 -45.17 -1.35 4.39
CA GLU A 7 -43.86 -1.52 5.02
C GLU A 7 -43.02 -2.57 4.26
N THR A 8 -43.64 -3.69 3.90
CA THR A 8 -43.00 -4.74 3.08
C THR A 8 -42.55 -4.19 1.73
N LEU A 9 -43.40 -3.42 1.03
CA LEU A 9 -43.04 -2.79 -0.23
C LEU A 9 -41.89 -1.79 -0.08
N SER A 10 -41.89 -0.98 0.99
CA SER A 10 -40.80 -0.05 1.29
C SER A 10 -39.46 -0.76 1.47
N GLN A 11 -39.45 -1.89 2.19
CA GLN A 11 -38.24 -2.70 2.38
C GLN A 11 -37.75 -3.34 1.07
N LEU A 12 -38.65 -3.82 0.22
CA LEU A 12 -38.30 -4.34 -1.11
C LEU A 12 -37.71 -3.24 -2.00
N MET A 13 -38.28 -2.04 -1.97
CA MET A 13 -37.74 -0.89 -2.70
C MET A 13 -36.35 -0.49 -2.20
N GLU A 14 -36.12 -0.49 -0.88
CA GLU A 14 -34.80 -0.24 -0.30
C GLU A 14 -33.78 -1.26 -0.81
N LYS A 15 -34.11 -2.57 -0.78
CA LYS A 15 -33.24 -3.64 -1.29
C LYS A 15 -32.89 -3.43 -2.76
N GLN A 16 -33.86 -3.07 -3.59
CA GLN A 16 -33.62 -2.83 -5.02
C GLN A 16 -32.72 -1.62 -5.25
N ILE A 17 -32.91 -0.53 -4.49
CA ILE A 17 -32.06 0.66 -4.56
C ILE A 17 -30.63 0.31 -4.13
N ARG A 18 -30.45 -0.45 -3.05
CA ARG A 18 -29.12 -0.93 -2.62
C ARG A 18 -28.41 -1.71 -3.72
N LEU A 19 -29.11 -2.62 -4.41
CA LEU A 19 -28.55 -3.40 -5.51
C LEU A 19 -28.15 -2.52 -6.71
N VAL A 20 -28.96 -1.52 -7.04
CA VAL A 20 -28.66 -0.57 -8.12
C VAL A 20 -27.42 0.26 -7.76
N LEU A 21 -27.35 0.75 -6.53
CA LEU A 21 -26.24 1.56 -6.04
C LEU A 21 -24.94 0.77 -5.92
N SER A 22 -24.96 -0.49 -5.49
CA SER A 22 -23.75 -1.32 -5.39
C SER A 22 -23.12 -1.61 -6.75
N ARG A 23 -23.87 -1.41 -7.84
CA ARG A 23 -23.41 -1.57 -9.23
C ARG A 23 -23.19 -0.24 -9.94
N THR A 24 -23.20 0.89 -9.24
CA THR A 24 -23.20 2.25 -9.82
C THR A 24 -22.22 2.40 -10.98
N LEU A 25 -20.93 2.06 -10.79
CA LEU A 25 -19.89 2.24 -11.81
C LEU A 25 -20.12 1.40 -13.08
N ASN A 26 -20.74 0.23 -12.95
CA ASN A 26 -21.08 -0.62 -14.09
C ASN A 26 -22.35 -0.11 -14.77
N THR A 27 -23.33 0.34 -13.99
CA THR A 27 -24.62 0.83 -14.48
C THR A 27 -24.47 2.17 -15.20
N VAL A 28 -23.68 3.13 -14.71
CA VAL A 28 -23.51 4.43 -15.40
C VAL A 28 -22.87 4.31 -16.78
N ARG A 29 -22.07 3.26 -17.01
CA ARG A 29 -21.45 2.98 -18.33
C ARG A 29 -22.46 2.48 -19.36
N LYS A 30 -23.57 1.86 -18.93
CA LYS A 30 -24.56 1.22 -19.80
C LYS A 30 -25.88 1.98 -19.84
N GLU A 31 -26.42 2.31 -18.66
CA GLU A 31 -27.77 2.84 -18.48
C GLU A 31 -27.82 3.84 -17.30
N PRO A 32 -27.27 5.05 -17.46
CA PRO A 32 -27.18 6.04 -16.38
C PRO A 32 -28.53 6.49 -15.82
N THR A 33 -29.61 6.39 -16.59
CA THR A 33 -30.98 6.73 -16.19
C THR A 33 -31.49 5.90 -15.00
N VAL A 34 -30.99 4.67 -14.84
CA VAL A 34 -31.33 3.81 -13.69
C VAL A 34 -30.79 4.40 -12.39
N ILE A 35 -29.56 4.91 -12.40
CA ILE A 35 -28.94 5.59 -11.25
C ILE A 35 -29.68 6.89 -10.92
N VAL A 36 -29.99 7.70 -11.95
CA VAL A 36 -30.78 8.92 -11.76
C VAL A 36 -32.15 8.63 -11.15
N THR A 37 -32.81 7.54 -11.57
CA THR A 37 -34.10 7.14 -11.03
C THR A 37 -34.00 6.73 -9.56
N ALA A 38 -33.02 5.91 -9.20
CA ALA A 38 -32.76 5.54 -7.81
C ALA A 38 -32.48 6.78 -6.94
N LEU A 39 -31.66 7.71 -7.42
CA LEU A 39 -31.34 8.96 -6.71
C LEU A 39 -32.54 9.88 -6.57
N ARG A 40 -33.43 9.94 -7.57
CA ARG A 40 -34.70 10.69 -7.47
C ARG A 40 -35.62 10.12 -6.39
N ILE A 41 -35.66 8.79 -6.24
CA ILE A 41 -36.43 8.16 -5.18
C ILE A 41 -35.82 8.51 -3.82
N ILE A 42 -34.49 8.39 -3.67
CA ILE A 42 -33.78 8.76 -2.44
C ILE A 42 -34.07 10.22 -2.06
N GLU A 43 -33.95 11.15 -3.00
CA GLU A 43 -34.21 12.57 -2.76
C GLU A 43 -35.66 12.87 -2.34
N ARG A 44 -36.63 12.11 -2.88
CA ARG A 44 -38.03 12.22 -2.45
C ARG A 44 -38.22 11.70 -1.02
N GLU A 45 -37.57 10.60 -0.67
CA GLU A 45 -37.62 10.04 0.68
C GLU A 45 -36.93 10.96 1.70
N GLU A 46 -35.79 11.57 1.36
CA GLU A 46 -35.13 12.57 2.20
C GLU A 46 -36.00 13.81 2.40
N LYS A 47 -36.70 14.28 1.36
CA LYS A 47 -37.65 15.39 1.49
C LYS A 47 -38.82 15.03 2.42
N ALA A 48 -39.32 13.80 2.35
CA ALA A 48 -40.37 13.32 3.25
C ALA A 48 -39.85 13.18 4.70
N ASP A 49 -38.59 12.75 4.90
CA ASP A 49 -37.94 12.74 6.22
C ASP A 49 -37.83 14.15 6.80
N HIS A 50 -37.42 15.14 6.01
CA HIS A 50 -37.37 16.54 6.44
C HIS A 50 -38.74 17.08 6.87
N PHE A 51 -39.79 16.83 6.08
CA PHE A 51 -41.15 17.26 6.43
C PHE A 51 -41.67 16.56 7.70
N ALA A 52 -41.39 15.27 7.86
CA ALA A 52 -41.77 14.53 9.06
C ALA A 52 -41.07 15.08 10.32
N LEU A 53 -39.78 15.42 10.21
CA LEU A 53 -39.01 16.04 11.29
C LEU A 53 -39.55 17.42 11.66
N GLU A 54 -39.91 18.25 10.69
CA GLU A 54 -40.52 19.57 10.94
C GLU A 54 -41.87 19.45 11.65
N ARG A 55 -42.73 18.53 11.18
CA ARG A 55 -44.02 18.27 11.82
C ARG A 55 -43.86 17.73 13.24
N HIS A 56 -42.89 16.84 13.46
CA HIS A 56 -42.58 16.33 14.80
C HIS A 56 -42.21 17.45 15.78
N ARG A 57 -41.44 18.46 15.33
CA ARG A 57 -41.11 19.64 16.17
C ARG A 57 -42.35 20.46 16.56
N GLN A 58 -43.37 20.49 15.70
CA GLN A 58 -44.59 21.29 15.95
C GLN A 58 -45.66 20.52 16.72
N SER A 59 -45.87 19.24 16.41
CA SER A 59 -47.00 18.45 16.92
C SER A 59 -46.59 17.26 17.80
N GLY A 60 -45.29 17.02 17.99
CA GLY A 60 -44.76 15.86 18.73
C GLY A 60 -44.95 14.51 18.01
N PHE A 61 -45.61 14.47 16.86
CA PHE A 61 -45.92 13.23 16.13
C PHE A 61 -44.83 12.89 15.11
N MET A 62 -44.31 11.67 15.16
CA MET A 62 -43.40 11.11 14.15
C MET A 62 -44.11 9.93 13.45
N PRO A 63 -44.20 9.92 12.11
CA PRO A 63 -44.69 8.76 11.39
C PRO A 63 -43.83 7.52 11.67
N PRO A 64 -44.42 6.32 11.82
CA PRO A 64 -43.66 5.09 11.95
C PRO A 64 -42.68 4.89 10.78
N GLY A 65 -41.46 4.41 11.06
CA GLY A 65 -40.44 4.15 10.03
C GLY A 65 -39.72 5.40 9.49
N ARG A 66 -39.90 6.58 10.09
CA ARG A 66 -39.20 7.83 9.74
C ARG A 66 -38.32 8.33 10.89
N PRO A 67 -37.18 8.98 10.60
CA PRO A 67 -36.58 9.19 9.27
C PRO A 67 -35.91 7.92 8.74
N LYS A 68 -35.98 7.69 7.43
CA LYS A 68 -35.36 6.54 6.77
C LYS A 68 -33.86 6.72 6.47
N LYS A 69 -33.41 7.96 6.24
CA LYS A 69 -32.00 8.30 5.97
C LYS A 69 -31.41 7.54 4.79
N TRP A 70 -32.14 7.49 3.68
CA TRP A 70 -31.72 6.75 2.48
C TRP A 70 -30.50 7.35 1.78
N LYS A 71 -30.20 8.63 2.00
CA LYS A 71 -28.94 9.23 1.56
C LYS A 71 -27.74 8.64 2.30
N ASP A 72 -27.82 8.47 3.62
CA ASP A 72 -26.75 7.86 4.41
C ASP A 72 -26.57 6.39 4.03
N MET A 73 -27.69 5.68 3.83
CA MET A 73 -27.68 4.33 3.28
C MET A 73 -26.97 4.28 1.93
N ALA A 74 -27.29 5.21 1.02
CA ALA A 74 -26.70 5.24 -0.31
C ALA A 74 -25.18 5.45 -0.25
N MET A 75 -24.71 6.40 0.57
CA MET A 75 -23.27 6.63 0.74
C MET A 75 -22.55 5.38 1.28
N LYS A 76 -23.13 4.69 2.26
CA LYS A 76 -22.56 3.44 2.80
C LYS A 76 -22.49 2.34 1.75
N VAL A 77 -23.54 2.16 0.94
CA VAL A 77 -23.55 1.15 -0.13
C VAL A 77 -22.48 1.44 -1.18
N LEU A 78 -22.28 2.71 -1.54
CA LEU A 78 -21.22 3.11 -2.47
C LEU A 78 -19.84 2.83 -1.87
N GLU A 79 -19.63 3.15 -0.60
CA GLU A 79 -18.37 2.88 0.12
C GLU A 79 -18.07 1.38 0.21
N THR A 80 -19.07 0.56 0.57
CA THR A 80 -18.92 -0.91 0.57
C THR A 80 -18.59 -1.44 -0.82
N SER A 81 -19.28 -0.96 -1.86
CA SER A 81 -19.00 -1.34 -3.25
C SER A 81 -17.57 -1.00 -3.68
N VAL A 82 -17.05 0.16 -3.26
CA VAL A 82 -15.65 0.54 -3.51
C VAL A 82 -14.68 -0.42 -2.80
N GLY A 83 -14.94 -0.74 -1.53
CA GLY A 83 -14.15 -1.71 -0.77
C GLY A 83 -14.11 -3.10 -1.43
N GLU A 84 -15.27 -3.64 -1.80
CA GLU A 84 -15.39 -4.94 -2.48
C GLU A 84 -14.61 -4.98 -3.80
N ARG A 85 -14.55 -3.86 -4.54
CA ARG A 85 -13.77 -3.77 -5.78
C ARG A 85 -12.26 -3.82 -5.54
N ILE A 86 -11.76 -3.15 -4.50
CA ILE A 86 -10.35 -3.21 -4.11
C ILE A 86 -10.00 -4.63 -3.64
N GLU A 87 -10.83 -5.21 -2.77
CA GLU A 87 -10.62 -6.58 -2.28
C GLU A 87 -10.62 -7.60 -3.42
N GLY A 88 -11.57 -7.47 -4.37
CA GLY A 88 -11.65 -8.30 -5.57
C GLY A 88 -10.46 -8.18 -6.53
N THR A 89 -9.54 -7.23 -6.30
CA THR A 89 -8.29 -7.09 -7.07
C THR A 89 -7.20 -8.05 -6.61
N ARG A 90 -7.34 -8.66 -5.42
CA ARG A 90 -6.43 -9.69 -4.93
C ARG A 90 -6.66 -11.00 -5.68
N VAL A 91 -5.91 -11.19 -6.76
CA VAL A 91 -5.96 -12.43 -7.57
C VAL A 91 -5.01 -13.51 -7.03
N ASP A 92 -3.90 -13.09 -6.42
CA ASP A 92 -2.83 -13.98 -5.98
C ASP A 92 -2.61 -13.88 -4.47
N ASP A 93 -2.07 -14.96 -3.90
CA ASP A 93 -1.59 -15.02 -2.52
C ASP A 93 -0.07 -15.15 -2.50
N ARG A 94 0.54 -14.80 -1.36
CA ARG A 94 1.99 -14.98 -1.12
C ARG A 94 2.47 -16.41 -1.43
N LYS A 95 1.62 -17.42 -1.23
CA LYS A 95 1.92 -18.83 -1.50
C LYS A 95 1.92 -19.19 -2.99
N THR A 96 1.12 -18.51 -3.80
CA THR A 96 0.97 -18.83 -5.23
C THR A 96 1.91 -18.03 -6.11
N ASN A 97 2.21 -16.79 -5.74
CA ASN A 97 3.03 -15.89 -6.53
C ASN A 97 3.96 -15.04 -5.66
N LYS A 98 5.29 -15.13 -5.89
CA LYS A 98 6.27 -14.30 -5.16
C LYS A 98 6.13 -12.80 -5.45
N MET A 99 5.52 -12.42 -6.57
CA MET A 99 5.25 -11.03 -6.96
C MET A 99 3.80 -10.61 -6.70
N TRP A 100 3.06 -11.35 -5.85
CA TRP A 100 1.65 -11.09 -5.58
C TRP A 100 1.38 -9.63 -5.19
N LEU A 101 2.23 -9.03 -4.35
CA LEU A 101 2.03 -7.67 -3.87
C LEU A 101 2.23 -6.64 -4.99
N VAL A 102 3.28 -6.79 -5.79
CA VAL A 102 3.53 -5.91 -6.95
C VAL A 102 2.35 -5.95 -7.92
N ARG A 103 1.85 -7.16 -8.21
CA ARG A 103 0.70 -7.34 -9.10
C ARG A 103 -0.59 -6.79 -8.50
N PHE A 104 -0.84 -7.01 -7.21
CA PHE A 104 -1.98 -6.43 -6.51
C PHE A 104 -1.96 -4.90 -6.57
N LEU A 105 -0.82 -4.28 -6.26
CA LEU A 105 -0.66 -2.82 -6.29
C LEU A 105 -0.87 -2.24 -7.70
N GLU A 106 -0.36 -2.91 -8.73
CA GLU A 106 -0.52 -2.47 -10.12
C GLU A 106 -1.96 -2.62 -10.61
N LEU A 107 -2.61 -3.75 -10.34
CA LEU A 107 -4.03 -3.93 -10.68
C LEU A 107 -4.91 -2.92 -9.93
N THR A 108 -4.58 -2.64 -8.67
CA THR A 108 -5.30 -1.65 -7.85
C THR A 108 -5.13 -0.24 -8.41
N ARG A 109 -3.91 0.12 -8.85
CA ARG A 109 -3.63 1.40 -9.53
C ARG A 109 -4.51 1.55 -10.78
N GLN A 110 -4.53 0.54 -11.65
CA GLN A 110 -5.33 0.55 -12.87
C GLN A 110 -6.83 0.67 -12.57
N LEU A 111 -7.33 -0.13 -11.63
CA LEU A 111 -8.73 -0.11 -11.19
C LEU A 111 -9.15 1.26 -10.70
N ILE A 112 -8.40 1.84 -9.76
CA ILE A 112 -8.74 3.14 -9.16
C ILE A 112 -8.72 4.24 -10.22
N LEU A 113 -7.72 4.26 -11.10
CA LEU A 113 -7.63 5.27 -12.16
C LEU A 113 -8.83 5.20 -13.11
N GLU A 114 -9.17 4.00 -13.59
CA GLU A 114 -10.30 3.79 -14.49
C GLU A 114 -11.65 4.10 -13.83
N ASP A 115 -11.81 3.72 -12.57
CA ASP A 115 -13.04 3.99 -11.85
C ASP A 115 -13.21 5.48 -11.55
N LEU A 116 -12.16 6.19 -11.13
CA LEU A 116 -12.22 7.63 -10.89
C LEU A 116 -12.46 8.43 -12.19
N ARG A 117 -11.93 7.96 -13.34
CA ARG A 117 -12.28 8.49 -14.66
C ARG A 117 -13.77 8.38 -14.93
N VAL A 118 -14.36 7.22 -14.68
CA VAL A 118 -15.80 6.98 -14.86
C VAL A 118 -16.65 7.76 -13.87
N VAL A 119 -16.19 7.87 -12.61
CA VAL A 119 -16.87 8.69 -11.60
C VAL A 119 -16.95 10.14 -12.07
N LYS A 120 -15.85 10.69 -12.57
CA LYS A 120 -15.79 12.09 -13.01
C LYS A 120 -16.65 12.34 -14.24
N THR A 121 -16.57 11.46 -15.24
CA THR A 121 -17.19 11.66 -16.55
C THR A 121 -18.65 11.23 -16.61
N LEU A 122 -19.00 10.09 -16.00
CA LEU A 122 -20.32 9.47 -16.12
C LEU A 122 -21.13 9.53 -14.82
N CYS A 123 -20.51 9.33 -13.64
CA CYS A 123 -21.26 9.46 -12.38
C CYS A 123 -21.56 10.91 -12.06
N GLY A 124 -20.61 11.83 -12.21
CA GLY A 124 -20.76 13.25 -11.86
C GLY A 124 -22.09 13.86 -12.31
N PRO A 125 -22.47 13.75 -13.60
CA PRO A 125 -23.74 14.25 -14.13
C PRO A 125 -25.00 13.55 -13.58
N CYS A 126 -24.89 12.31 -13.09
CA CYS A 126 -26.03 11.55 -12.57
C CYS A 126 -26.44 11.96 -11.15
N PHE A 127 -25.52 12.52 -10.37
CA PHE A 127 -25.74 12.83 -8.96
C PHE A 127 -26.10 14.31 -8.75
N PRO A 128 -26.93 14.63 -7.74
CA PRO A 128 -27.16 16.02 -7.35
C PRO A 128 -25.85 16.73 -6.99
N PRO A 129 -25.58 17.97 -7.46
CA PRO A 129 -24.33 18.67 -7.19
C PRO A 129 -24.00 18.81 -5.69
N LYS A 130 -25.03 18.97 -4.85
CA LYS A 130 -24.91 19.04 -3.38
C LYS A 130 -24.30 17.79 -2.72
N TYR A 131 -24.26 16.65 -3.44
CA TYR A 131 -23.63 15.43 -2.94
C TYR A 131 -22.12 15.53 -3.05
N ASP A 132 -21.60 16.26 -4.05
CA ASP A 132 -20.17 16.35 -4.31
C ASP A 132 -19.55 14.93 -4.49
N ILE A 133 -20.21 14.14 -5.34
CA ILE A 133 -20.02 12.69 -5.42
C ILE A 133 -18.60 12.30 -5.85
N VAL A 134 -17.96 13.10 -6.72
CA VAL A 134 -16.61 12.83 -7.21
C VAL A 134 -15.62 12.83 -6.04
N ASN A 135 -15.64 13.86 -5.20
CA ASN A 135 -14.79 13.92 -4.02
C ASN A 135 -15.15 12.84 -2.98
N LYS A 136 -16.42 12.43 -2.89
CA LYS A 136 -16.81 11.31 -2.01
C LYS A 136 -16.20 9.99 -2.50
N PHE A 137 -16.28 9.67 -3.78
CA PHE A 137 -15.63 8.47 -4.33
C PHE A 137 -14.12 8.50 -4.14
N VAL A 138 -13.46 9.65 -4.38
CA VAL A 138 -12.03 9.80 -4.09
C VAL A 138 -11.74 9.44 -2.64
N LYS A 139 -12.50 9.96 -1.68
CA LYS A 139 -12.35 9.65 -0.25
C LYS A 139 -12.65 8.18 0.07
N MET A 140 -13.66 7.59 -0.56
CA MET A 140 -13.99 6.16 -0.39
C MET A 140 -12.84 5.28 -0.89
N TYR A 141 -12.32 5.51 -2.10
CA TYR A 141 -11.17 4.75 -2.63
C TYR A 141 -9.93 4.93 -1.76
N HIS A 142 -9.62 6.16 -1.35
CA HIS A 142 -8.50 6.45 -0.46
C HIS A 142 -8.65 5.73 0.89
N GLY A 143 -9.82 5.85 1.53
CA GLY A 143 -10.10 5.25 2.83
C GLY A 143 -10.08 3.72 2.80
N SER A 144 -10.76 3.11 1.82
CA SER A 144 -10.78 1.66 1.63
C SER A 144 -9.39 1.11 1.34
N LEU A 145 -8.60 1.78 0.48
CA LEU A 145 -7.22 1.37 0.21
C LEU A 145 -6.34 1.52 1.45
N SER A 146 -6.45 2.63 2.19
CA SER A 146 -5.70 2.85 3.44
C SER A 146 -5.98 1.75 4.46
N LEU A 147 -7.25 1.39 4.65
CA LEU A 147 -7.65 0.32 5.56
C LEU A 147 -7.04 -1.02 5.14
N TYR A 148 -7.19 -1.37 3.85
CA TYR A 148 -6.65 -2.61 3.31
C TYR A 148 -5.13 -2.71 3.48
N LEU A 149 -4.39 -1.64 3.16
CA LEU A 149 -2.93 -1.62 3.33
C LEU A 149 -2.51 -1.72 4.79
N LYS A 150 -3.27 -1.11 5.73
CA LYS A 150 -3.01 -1.27 7.17
C LYS A 150 -3.19 -2.71 7.62
N GLU A 151 -4.25 -3.38 7.18
CA GLU A 151 -4.47 -4.81 7.48
C GLU A 151 -3.35 -5.67 6.92
N LEU A 152 -2.89 -5.37 5.70
CA LEU A 152 -1.77 -6.03 5.05
C LEU A 152 -0.45 -5.85 5.83
N ILE A 153 -0.18 -4.63 6.30
CA ILE A 153 1.00 -4.31 7.13
C ILE A 153 0.95 -5.06 8.46
N VAL A 154 -0.21 -5.11 9.11
CA VAL A 154 -0.42 -5.88 10.36
C VAL A 154 -0.25 -7.38 10.11
N GLY A 155 -0.66 -7.87 8.95
CA GLY A 155 -0.44 -9.26 8.50
C GLY A 155 1.03 -9.62 8.30
N GLY A 156 1.93 -8.64 8.29
CA GLY A 156 3.38 -8.82 8.23
C GLY A 156 3.90 -8.83 6.79
N LEU A 157 4.87 -7.95 6.53
CA LEU A 157 5.58 -7.85 5.26
C LEU A 157 6.90 -8.63 5.30
N GLU A 158 7.31 -9.17 4.14
CA GLU A 158 8.53 -9.96 4.00
C GLU A 158 9.47 -9.40 2.91
N GLY A 159 10.75 -9.21 3.25
CA GLY A 159 11.81 -8.89 2.29
C GLY A 159 11.48 -7.75 1.34
N ASN A 160 11.37 -8.07 0.04
CA ASN A 160 11.14 -7.10 -1.04
C ASN A 160 9.72 -6.49 -1.03
N GLU A 161 8.80 -7.02 -0.23
CA GLU A 161 7.45 -6.46 -0.08
C GLU A 161 7.48 -5.07 0.57
N TYR A 162 8.41 -4.83 1.51
CA TYR A 162 8.62 -3.49 2.08
C TYR A 162 8.99 -2.46 1.00
N VAL A 163 9.92 -2.82 0.13
CA VAL A 163 10.39 -1.97 -0.97
C VAL A 163 9.23 -1.68 -1.92
N SER A 164 8.53 -2.73 -2.35
CA SER A 164 7.42 -2.63 -3.29
C SER A 164 6.30 -1.73 -2.75
N LEU A 165 5.93 -1.91 -1.48
CA LEU A 165 4.89 -1.12 -0.84
C LEU A 165 5.32 0.34 -0.63
N LEU A 166 6.51 0.57 -0.07
CA LEU A 166 7.01 1.92 0.21
C LEU A 166 7.16 2.72 -1.09
N ALA A 167 7.79 2.15 -2.12
CA ALA A 167 7.93 2.81 -3.41
C ALA A 167 6.57 3.13 -4.03
N TRP A 168 5.62 2.19 -3.98
CA TRP A 168 4.29 2.42 -4.55
C TRP A 168 3.53 3.52 -3.81
N ILE A 169 3.56 3.56 -2.48
CA ILE A 169 2.86 4.59 -1.70
C ILE A 169 3.50 5.97 -1.91
N MET A 170 4.84 6.04 -1.88
CA MET A 170 5.55 7.31 -1.93
C MET A 170 5.64 7.92 -3.33
N ASN A 171 5.69 7.07 -4.37
CA ASN A 171 5.96 7.51 -5.74
C ASN A 171 4.77 7.26 -6.70
N THR A 172 4.19 6.05 -6.69
CA THR A 172 3.12 5.71 -7.65
C THR A 172 1.76 6.28 -7.24
N TYR A 173 1.37 6.13 -5.96
CA TYR A 173 0.06 6.55 -5.48
C TYR A 173 -0.11 8.06 -5.58
N THR A 174 0.85 8.82 -5.02
CA THR A 174 0.87 10.29 -5.02
C THR A 174 1.27 10.88 -6.37
N GLY A 175 1.96 10.10 -7.21
CA GLY A 175 2.54 10.54 -8.47
C GLY A 175 1.55 10.64 -9.64
N PRO A 176 2.08 10.96 -10.84
CA PRO A 176 1.28 11.20 -12.04
C PRO A 176 0.60 9.93 -12.59
N GLU A 177 0.99 8.76 -12.11
CA GLU A 177 0.42 7.47 -12.55
C GLU A 177 -0.92 7.15 -11.91
N LEU A 178 -1.29 7.85 -10.82
CA LEU A 178 -2.55 7.66 -10.11
C LEU A 178 -3.17 8.98 -9.62
N MET A 179 -2.89 9.41 -8.38
CA MET A 179 -3.62 10.54 -7.78
C MET A 179 -3.20 11.89 -8.37
N GLY A 180 -1.96 12.00 -8.84
CA GLY A 180 -1.45 13.16 -9.59
C GLY A 180 -1.76 13.11 -11.09
N HIS A 181 -2.57 12.15 -11.55
CA HIS A 181 -2.83 11.97 -12.97
C HIS A 181 -3.61 13.18 -13.55
N PRO A 182 -3.16 13.78 -14.67
CA PRO A 182 -3.74 15.03 -15.22
C PRO A 182 -5.26 14.95 -15.48
N GLU A 183 -5.75 13.78 -15.89
CA GLU A 183 -7.17 13.59 -16.18
C GLU A 183 -8.06 13.55 -14.94
N LEU A 184 -7.53 13.19 -13.77
CA LEU A 184 -8.32 13.17 -12.54
C LEU A 184 -8.56 14.61 -12.06
N ASN A 185 -7.54 15.48 -12.08
CA ASN A 185 -7.61 16.86 -11.60
C ASN A 185 -8.28 16.96 -10.22
N VAL A 186 -7.89 16.07 -9.30
CA VAL A 186 -8.40 15.97 -7.94
C VAL A 186 -7.46 16.69 -7.01
N ASP A 187 -7.99 17.45 -6.06
CA ASP A 187 -7.19 18.06 -5.00
C ASP A 187 -6.76 16.99 -3.99
N THR A 188 -5.51 16.56 -4.08
CA THR A 188 -4.91 15.56 -3.19
C THR A 188 -4.61 16.11 -1.80
N THR A 189 -4.61 17.44 -1.61
CA THR A 189 -4.35 18.05 -0.29
C THR A 189 -5.51 17.81 0.67
N ALA A 190 -6.73 17.73 0.16
CA ALA A 190 -7.94 17.55 0.96
C ALA A 190 -8.15 16.13 1.53
N ILE A 191 -7.43 15.13 1.01
CA ILE A 191 -7.51 13.72 1.44
C ILE A 191 -6.39 13.31 2.37
N GLY A 192 -5.26 14.03 2.38
CA GLY A 192 -4.10 13.70 3.19
C GLY A 192 -3.32 12.47 2.69
N PRO A 193 -2.30 12.03 3.45
CA PRO A 193 -1.47 10.90 3.05
C PRO A 193 -2.21 9.56 3.23
N LEU A 194 -1.96 8.61 2.31
CA LEU A 194 -2.63 7.29 2.31
C LEU A 194 -2.39 6.50 3.59
N LEU A 195 -1.17 6.58 4.12
CA LEU A 195 -0.81 6.08 5.44
C LEU A 195 -0.28 7.24 6.27
N SER A 196 -0.48 7.18 7.58
CA SER A 196 0.03 8.22 8.46
C SER A 196 1.57 8.21 8.46
N PRO A 197 2.22 9.37 8.68
CA PRO A 197 3.68 9.45 8.71
C PRO A 197 4.32 8.49 9.72
N GLU A 198 3.65 8.22 10.83
CA GLU A 198 4.12 7.29 11.87
C GLU A 198 4.20 5.85 11.33
N ILE A 199 3.19 5.41 10.58
CA ILE A 199 3.17 4.07 9.97
C ILE A 199 4.25 3.97 8.89
N LEU A 200 4.43 5.01 8.08
CA LEU A 200 5.48 5.03 7.06
C LEU A 200 6.88 4.99 7.67
N ASN A 201 7.12 5.75 8.74
CA ASN A 201 8.39 5.74 9.45
C ASN A 201 8.66 4.38 10.09
N ASP A 202 7.67 3.76 10.75
CA ASP A 202 7.83 2.40 11.30
C ASP A 202 8.13 1.36 10.21
N LEU A 203 7.50 1.46 9.04
CA LEU A 203 7.80 0.59 7.89
C LEU A 203 9.22 0.77 7.39
N GLN A 204 9.69 2.01 7.25
CA GLN A 204 11.07 2.31 6.87
C GLN A 204 12.05 1.75 7.92
N ASP A 205 11.76 1.91 9.21
CA ASP A 205 12.59 1.41 10.31
C ASP A 205 12.66 -0.12 10.32
N LYS A 206 11.54 -0.79 10.06
CA LYS A 206 11.50 -2.26 9.91
C LYS A 206 12.32 -2.72 8.71
N TYR A 207 12.20 -2.03 7.58
CA TYR A 207 13.00 -2.32 6.39
C TYR A 207 14.51 -2.16 6.66
N LEU A 208 14.93 -1.03 7.26
CA LEU A 208 16.32 -0.78 7.61
C LEU A 208 16.87 -1.77 8.63
N ARG A 209 16.06 -2.21 9.60
CA ARG A 209 16.45 -3.28 10.54
C ARG A 209 16.67 -4.61 9.83
N ASN A 210 15.78 -4.99 8.91
CA ASN A 210 15.95 -6.21 8.11
C ASN A 210 17.20 -6.12 7.23
N MET A 211 17.41 -4.98 6.56
CA MET A 211 18.63 -4.69 5.79
C MET A 211 19.90 -4.82 6.65
N SER A 212 19.90 -4.25 7.86
CA SER A 212 21.00 -4.36 8.82
C SER A 212 21.29 -5.81 9.23
N GLN A 213 20.27 -6.62 9.49
CA GLN A 213 20.44 -8.04 9.84
C GLN A 213 21.01 -8.83 8.66
N ASN A 214 20.50 -8.59 7.45
CA ASN A 214 21.02 -9.23 6.24
C ASN A 214 22.49 -8.87 6.01
N TYR A 215 22.87 -7.61 6.26
CA TYR A 215 24.27 -7.20 6.20
C TYR A 215 25.14 -7.94 7.21
N GLU A 216 24.69 -8.06 8.46
CA GLU A 216 25.45 -8.75 9.49
C GLU A 216 25.71 -10.23 9.13
N ASP A 217 24.67 -10.93 8.68
CA ASP A 217 24.77 -12.35 8.31
C ASP A 217 25.67 -12.54 7.09
N TRP A 218 25.60 -11.63 6.13
CA TRP A 218 26.40 -11.70 4.93
C TRP A 218 27.87 -11.34 5.20
N MET A 219 28.12 -10.29 5.98
CA MET A 219 29.46 -9.91 6.43
C MET A 219 30.15 -11.03 7.22
N LYS A 220 29.43 -11.73 8.10
CA LYS A 220 29.92 -12.95 8.77
C LYS A 220 30.35 -14.01 7.77
N LYS A 221 29.49 -14.33 6.79
CA LYS A 221 29.83 -15.31 5.75
C LYS A 221 31.06 -14.90 4.95
N THR A 222 31.17 -13.63 4.57
CA THR A 222 32.35 -13.13 3.84
C THR A 222 33.64 -13.31 4.65
N VAL A 223 33.65 -12.98 5.94
CA VAL A 223 34.84 -13.22 6.80
C VAL A 223 35.17 -14.71 6.90
N GLU A 224 34.17 -15.58 7.06
CA GLU A 224 34.41 -17.03 7.15
C GLU A 224 34.94 -17.61 5.84
N THR A 225 34.46 -17.14 4.68
CA THR A 225 35.02 -17.53 3.37
C THR A 225 36.48 -17.11 3.25
N GLU A 226 36.82 -15.88 3.65
CA GLU A 226 38.20 -15.40 3.65
C GLU A 226 39.09 -16.25 4.56
N LYS A 227 38.62 -16.60 5.77
CA LYS A 227 39.37 -17.49 6.68
C LYS A 227 39.71 -18.83 6.01
N VAL A 228 38.72 -19.47 5.37
CA VAL A 228 38.93 -20.75 4.69
C VAL A 228 39.97 -20.60 3.56
N GLU A 229 39.92 -19.50 2.81
CA GLU A 229 40.89 -19.21 1.76
C GLU A 229 42.31 -19.04 2.31
N TRP A 230 42.49 -18.32 3.42
CA TRP A 230 43.80 -18.15 4.05
C TRP A 230 44.42 -19.49 4.49
N TRP A 231 43.60 -20.46 4.90
CA TRP A 231 44.05 -21.80 5.31
C TRP A 231 44.23 -22.78 4.16
N SER A 232 43.60 -22.57 3.00
CA SER A 232 43.67 -23.50 1.88
C SER A 232 45.03 -23.51 1.17
N GLY A 233 45.87 -22.50 1.43
CA GLY A 233 47.19 -22.34 0.81
C GLY A 233 47.14 -22.18 -0.71
N THR A 234 45.96 -22.02 -1.30
CA THR A 234 45.76 -21.88 -2.74
C THR A 234 45.87 -20.40 -3.07
N LEU A 235 46.93 -19.98 -3.75
CA LEU A 235 47.00 -18.64 -4.32
C LEU A 235 45.89 -18.52 -5.36
N ASN A 236 45.04 -17.50 -5.26
CA ASN A 236 44.12 -17.16 -6.34
C ASN A 236 44.93 -16.98 -7.64
N GLU A 237 44.54 -17.68 -8.71
CA GLU A 237 45.26 -17.70 -9.99
C GLU A 237 45.44 -16.30 -10.60
N SER A 238 44.57 -15.33 -10.22
CA SER A 238 44.69 -13.91 -10.55
C SER A 238 45.93 -13.20 -9.98
N SER A 239 46.64 -13.82 -9.04
CA SER A 239 47.85 -13.26 -8.39
C SER A 239 49.14 -13.53 -9.17
N THR A 240 49.09 -14.26 -10.29
CA THR A 240 50.31 -14.68 -11.01
C THR A 240 50.92 -13.59 -11.90
N GLN A 241 50.20 -12.48 -12.14
CA GLN A 241 50.69 -11.31 -12.90
C GLN A 241 50.79 -10.01 -12.09
N ASP A 242 50.13 -9.91 -10.93
CA ASP A 242 50.14 -8.71 -10.09
C ASP A 242 51.18 -8.78 -8.96
N THR A 243 51.82 -7.64 -8.66
CA THR A 243 52.84 -7.53 -7.59
C THR A 243 52.22 -7.60 -6.18
N TYR A 244 50.89 -7.63 -6.07
CA TYR A 244 50.15 -7.55 -4.81
C TYR A 244 49.16 -8.72 -4.68
N TYR A 245 48.92 -9.14 -3.44
CA TYR A 245 47.87 -10.10 -3.10
C TYR A 245 46.49 -9.42 -3.14
N HIS A 246 45.52 -10.10 -3.72
CA HIS A 246 44.15 -9.60 -3.86
C HIS A 246 43.16 -10.48 -3.08
N THR A 247 42.19 -9.83 -2.43
CA THR A 247 41.01 -10.45 -1.82
C THR A 247 39.76 -10.00 -2.56
N SER A 248 38.79 -10.90 -2.68
CA SER A 248 37.49 -10.59 -3.28
C SER A 248 36.56 -9.84 -2.33
N ALA A 249 36.83 -9.86 -1.01
CA ALA A 249 35.93 -9.33 0.01
C ALA A 249 35.56 -7.84 -0.15
N PRO A 250 36.48 -6.89 -0.42
CA PRO A 250 36.11 -5.49 -0.62
C PRO A 250 35.16 -5.30 -1.81
N VAL A 251 35.45 -5.97 -2.94
CA VAL A 251 34.64 -5.90 -4.16
C VAL A 251 33.22 -6.39 -3.87
N ILE A 252 33.13 -7.55 -3.23
CA ILE A 252 31.88 -8.17 -2.84
C ILE A 252 31.08 -7.19 -1.95
N ILE A 253 31.68 -6.67 -0.87
CA ILE A 253 31.02 -5.75 0.08
C ILE A 253 30.52 -4.47 -0.61
N PHE A 254 31.35 -3.83 -1.43
CA PHE A 254 30.96 -2.60 -2.12
C PHE A 254 29.82 -2.84 -3.12
N GLN A 255 29.84 -3.95 -3.86
CA GLN A 255 28.75 -4.31 -4.77
C GLN A 255 27.43 -4.51 -4.03
N MET A 256 27.46 -5.18 -2.87
CA MET A 256 26.27 -5.38 -2.06
C MET A 256 25.72 -4.06 -1.49
N ILE A 257 26.59 -3.16 -1.02
CA ILE A 257 26.19 -1.83 -0.56
C ILE A 257 25.54 -1.06 -1.71
N ASP A 258 26.18 -1.00 -2.88
CA ASP A 258 25.65 -0.30 -4.04
C ASP A 258 24.26 -0.82 -4.44
N GLN A 259 24.09 -2.14 -4.57
CA GLN A 259 22.80 -2.75 -4.93
C GLN A 259 21.67 -2.34 -3.98
N ASN A 260 21.89 -2.37 -2.67
CA ASN A 260 20.86 -1.98 -1.72
C ASN A 260 20.59 -0.47 -1.74
N LEU A 261 21.62 0.36 -1.92
CA LEU A 261 21.43 1.81 -2.06
C LEU A 261 20.64 2.14 -3.33
N GLN A 262 20.88 1.47 -4.46
CA GLN A 262 20.06 1.62 -5.66
C GLN A 262 18.59 1.26 -5.40
N VAL A 263 18.33 0.20 -4.63
CA VAL A 263 16.95 -0.18 -4.26
C VAL A 263 16.29 0.92 -3.41
N THR A 264 16.96 1.43 -2.37
CA THR A 264 16.39 2.49 -1.52
C THR A 264 16.11 3.78 -2.30
N LYS A 265 16.92 4.07 -3.32
CA LYS A 265 16.77 5.24 -4.18
C LYS A 265 15.47 5.21 -5.00
N THR A 266 14.94 4.02 -5.27
CA THR A 266 13.62 3.88 -5.92
C THR A 266 12.45 4.22 -4.99
N ILE A 267 12.70 4.32 -3.68
CA ILE A 267 11.71 4.67 -2.66
C ILE A 267 11.80 6.16 -2.35
N SER A 268 12.91 6.61 -1.74
CA SER A 268 13.12 8.02 -1.40
C SER A 268 14.60 8.32 -1.13
N THR A 269 15.00 9.57 -1.39
CA THR A 269 16.37 10.05 -1.13
C THR A 269 16.69 10.08 0.38
N GLU A 270 15.71 10.38 1.21
CA GLU A 270 15.83 10.35 2.67
C GLU A 270 16.12 8.94 3.17
N LEU A 271 15.38 7.93 2.68
CA LEU A 271 15.62 6.53 3.03
C LEU A 271 17.00 6.07 2.56
N THR A 272 17.45 6.51 1.38
CA THR A 272 18.83 6.24 0.91
C THR A 272 19.88 6.81 1.85
N ALA A 273 19.71 8.03 2.35
CA ALA A 273 20.64 8.61 3.31
C ALA A 273 20.69 7.80 4.61
N ARG A 274 19.53 7.38 5.12
CA ARG A 274 19.44 6.52 6.32
C ARG A 274 20.05 5.14 6.10
N ALA A 275 19.80 4.54 4.93
CA ALA A 275 20.39 3.26 4.55
C ALA A 275 21.92 3.34 4.45
N LEU A 276 22.46 4.45 3.91
CA LEU A 276 23.91 4.68 3.84
C LEU A 276 24.56 4.70 5.24
N VAL A 277 23.92 5.32 6.22
CA VAL A 277 24.41 5.30 7.62
C VAL A 277 24.49 3.86 8.14
N VAL A 278 23.44 3.06 7.93
CA VAL A 278 23.43 1.63 8.29
C VAL A 278 24.57 0.87 7.59
N CYS A 279 24.79 1.12 6.30
CA CYS A 279 25.89 0.48 5.55
C CYS A 279 27.26 0.81 6.16
N ILE A 280 27.50 2.07 6.55
CA ILE A 280 28.75 2.50 7.17
C ILE A 280 28.94 1.82 8.53
N GLU A 281 27.91 1.77 9.37
CA GLU A 281 27.96 1.10 10.66
C GLU A 281 28.30 -0.39 10.53
N GLN A 282 27.69 -1.07 9.55
CA GLN A 282 27.97 -2.47 9.28
C GLN A 282 29.39 -2.67 8.73
N LEU A 283 29.87 -1.79 7.85
CA LEU A 283 31.24 -1.84 7.34
C LEU A 283 32.29 -1.70 8.45
N MET A 284 32.05 -0.83 9.44
CA MET A 284 32.92 -0.73 10.62
C MET A 284 32.95 -2.02 11.43
N LYS A 285 31.79 -2.66 11.65
CA LYS A 285 31.70 -3.95 12.34
C LYS A 285 32.46 -5.04 11.58
N TYR A 286 32.30 -5.10 10.27
CA TYR A 286 33.07 -6.01 9.43
C TYR A 286 34.58 -5.79 9.57
N GLY A 287 35.05 -4.53 9.54
CA GLY A 287 36.47 -4.23 9.73
C GLY A 287 37.04 -4.75 11.06
N LEU A 288 36.25 -4.67 12.14
CA LEU A 288 36.62 -5.24 13.44
C LEU A 288 36.67 -6.78 13.40
N MET A 289 35.66 -7.42 12.80
CA MET A 289 35.61 -8.87 12.66
C MET A 289 36.76 -9.39 11.79
N TYR A 290 37.07 -8.71 10.69
CA TYR A 290 38.16 -9.05 9.79
C TYR A 290 39.51 -8.92 10.49
N ARG A 291 39.72 -7.83 11.24
CA ARG A 291 40.92 -7.65 12.07
C ARG A 291 41.09 -8.78 13.09
N GLN A 292 40.02 -9.14 13.79
CA GLN A 292 40.04 -10.24 14.76
C GLN A 292 40.38 -11.58 14.08
N ALA A 293 39.78 -11.86 12.92
CA ALA A 293 40.07 -13.05 12.12
C ALA A 293 41.54 -13.13 11.69
N ILE A 294 42.15 -12.02 11.28
CA ILE A 294 43.57 -11.96 10.95
C ILE A 294 44.45 -12.23 12.18
N LEU A 295 44.10 -11.67 13.34
CA LEU A 295 44.86 -11.92 14.58
C LEU A 295 44.82 -13.40 14.98
N GLU A 296 43.67 -14.05 14.85
CA GLU A 296 43.49 -15.49 15.07
C GLU A 296 44.29 -16.32 14.07
N PHE A 297 44.24 -15.96 12.78
CA PHE A 297 45.04 -16.60 11.74
C PHE A 297 46.53 -16.51 12.05
N LYS A 298 47.01 -15.32 12.41
CA LYS A 298 48.40 -15.07 12.79
C LYS A 298 48.81 -15.94 13.98
N ALA A 299 48.04 -15.93 15.06
CA ALA A 299 48.37 -16.68 16.28
C ALA A 299 48.53 -18.18 15.99
N ARG A 300 47.55 -18.78 15.30
CA ARG A 300 47.58 -20.21 14.94
C ARG A 300 48.70 -20.56 13.96
N HIS A 301 48.98 -19.70 12.97
CA HIS A 301 50.07 -19.93 12.02
C HIS A 301 51.45 -19.97 12.69
N PHE A 302 51.66 -19.19 13.76
CA PHE A 302 52.92 -19.21 14.52
C PHE A 302 52.98 -20.37 15.53
N GLU A 303 51.85 -20.83 16.07
CA GLU A 303 51.79 -22.04 16.91
C GLU A 303 52.19 -23.29 16.10
N ASP A 304 51.65 -23.47 14.88
CA ASP A 304 51.97 -24.62 14.00
C ASP A 304 53.44 -24.67 13.56
N ARG A 305 54.15 -23.52 13.55
CA ARG A 305 55.58 -23.46 13.20
C ARG A 305 56.52 -23.66 14.40
N SER A 306 55.98 -23.74 15.61
CA SER A 306 56.75 -23.94 16.84
C SER A 306 56.80 -25.40 17.31
N GLN A 307 56.15 -26.31 16.56
CA GLN A 307 56.38 -27.76 16.60
C GLN A 307 57.30 -28.20 15.46
#